data_AF-A0A497I8B7-F1
#
_entry.id   AF-A0A497I8B7-F1
#
_cell.length_a   1.000
_cell.length_b   1.000
_cell.length_c   1.000
_cell.angle_alpha   90.00
_cell.angle_beta   90.00
_cell.angle_gamma   90.00
#
_symmetry.space_group_name_H-M   'P 1'
#
loop_
_entity.id
_entity.type
_entity.pdbx_description
1 polymer ?
#
loop_
_entity_poly.entity_id
_entity_poly.type
_entity_poly.pdbx_seq_one_letter_code
_entity_poly.pdbx_strand_id
1 'polypeptide(L)'
;MFLSRKTSVERIENEFEGKKLKNSTVYYDTNLRVEDPEILRKDIVQSLNASSYRVILNETQRFKDSDLEGIFVGGRLKPIKSLIKSIKKVSVGTRFPILWKILALIGLLLLIFPFFPQSGQYVKRTFLTLSAVSFAMSLMVYMIKKRITLEVWVKIVGIYNIKEESADVKVVIAGETKKEPSTTKILTNDLSELYNELTSRYTKTSTKIGRKIKIEVKPSEDPAEKLLKQISNIDKELIKLERQLASGKITEQTYNQIKKDLESRRDKIKTIYELLNI
;
A
#
# COMPACT_ATOMS: atom_id res chain seq x y z
N MET A 1 9.73 -13.53 -27.20
CA MET A 1 8.91 -12.76 -26.24
C MET A 1 9.41 -13.09 -24.83
N PHE A 2 10.50 -12.46 -24.41
CA PHE A 2 11.11 -12.74 -23.09
C PHE A 2 10.59 -11.69 -22.10
N LEU A 3 9.74 -12.13 -21.18
CA LEU A 3 9.38 -11.37 -19.98
C LEU A 3 10.66 -11.11 -19.20
N SER A 4 11.28 -9.94 -19.37
CA SER A 4 12.33 -9.48 -18.47
C SER A 4 11.74 -9.52 -17.06
N ARG A 5 12.28 -10.38 -16.20
CA ARG A 5 11.88 -10.43 -14.79
C ARG A 5 12.12 -9.05 -14.20
N LYS A 6 11.05 -8.25 -14.08
CA LYS A 6 11.05 -6.98 -13.36
C LYS A 6 11.75 -7.19 -12.03
N THR A 7 12.68 -6.31 -11.69
CA THR A 7 13.33 -6.37 -10.38
C THR A 7 12.27 -6.26 -9.27
N SER A 8 12.55 -6.83 -8.10
CA SER A 8 11.61 -6.81 -6.96
C SER A 8 11.14 -5.38 -6.65
N VAL A 9 12.05 -4.42 -6.81
CA VAL A 9 11.83 -2.98 -6.63
C VAL A 9 10.88 -2.44 -7.69
N GLU A 10 11.11 -2.65 -8.99
CA GLU A 10 10.18 -2.21 -10.07
C GLU A 10 8.77 -2.78 -9.92
N ARG A 11 8.65 -4.04 -9.50
CA ARG A 11 7.33 -4.67 -9.29
C ARG A 11 6.59 -3.98 -8.14
N ILE A 12 7.31 -3.66 -7.08
CA ILE A 12 6.80 -2.96 -5.90
C ILE A 12 6.46 -1.51 -6.23
N GLU A 13 7.32 -0.78 -6.94
CA GLU A 13 7.09 0.63 -7.30
C GLU A 13 5.87 0.81 -8.21
N ASN A 14 5.61 -0.16 -9.10
CA ASN A 14 4.37 -0.21 -9.87
C ASN A 14 3.12 -0.39 -8.99
N GLU A 15 3.24 -1.00 -7.81
CA GLU A 15 2.14 -1.06 -6.84
C GLU A 15 1.89 0.28 -6.14
N PHE A 16 2.91 1.14 -6.06
CA PHE A 16 2.87 2.47 -5.45
C PHE A 16 2.59 3.60 -6.46
N GLU A 17 2.18 3.30 -7.70
CA GLU A 17 1.75 4.33 -8.65
C GLU A 17 0.50 5.06 -8.15
N GLY A 18 0.51 6.39 -8.23
CA GLY A 18 -0.56 7.24 -7.69
C GLY A 18 -1.96 6.92 -8.22
N LYS A 19 -2.08 6.44 -9.47
CA LYS A 19 -3.37 6.00 -10.04
C LYS A 19 -3.90 4.72 -9.38
N LYS A 20 -3.02 3.78 -9.04
CA LYS A 20 -3.40 2.52 -8.38
C LYS A 20 -3.74 2.76 -6.91
N LEU A 21 -2.96 3.59 -6.22
CA LEU A 21 -3.22 3.95 -4.82
C LEU A 21 -4.53 4.74 -4.67
N LYS A 22 -4.83 5.69 -5.57
CA LYS A 22 -6.08 6.46 -5.56
C LYS A 22 -7.34 5.60 -5.77
N ASN A 23 -7.20 4.47 -6.46
CA ASN A 23 -8.30 3.53 -6.71
C ASN A 23 -8.43 2.45 -5.63
N SER A 24 -7.63 2.53 -4.56
CA SER A 24 -7.69 1.59 -3.45
C SER A 24 -8.98 1.77 -2.63
N THR A 25 -9.26 0.82 -1.74
CA THR A 25 -10.50 0.83 -0.94
C THR A 25 -10.54 2.00 0.04
N VAL A 26 -9.38 2.40 0.55
CA VAL A 26 -9.21 3.54 1.46
C VAL A 26 -7.97 4.30 1.03
N TYR A 27 -8.10 5.62 0.85
CA TYR A 27 -7.00 6.49 0.42
C TYR A 27 -6.98 7.76 1.26
N TYR A 28 -5.81 8.07 1.82
CA TYR A 28 -5.53 9.33 2.50
C TYR A 28 -4.27 9.98 1.93
N ASP A 29 -4.27 11.29 1.89
CA ASP A 29 -3.17 12.12 1.38
C ASP A 29 -3.00 13.31 2.33
N THR A 30 -1.77 13.54 2.80
CA THR A 30 -1.45 14.67 3.67
C THR A 30 -0.04 15.18 3.43
N ASN A 31 0.13 16.49 3.61
CA ASN A 31 1.43 17.15 3.57
C ASN A 31 1.84 17.46 5.02
N LEU A 32 2.99 16.94 5.44
CA LEU A 32 3.54 17.10 6.79
C LEU A 32 4.88 17.81 6.72
N ARG A 33 5.18 18.61 7.74
CA ARG A 33 6.53 19.11 8.00
C ARG A 33 7.10 18.35 9.17
N VAL A 34 8.24 17.71 8.96
CA VAL A 34 8.89 16.83 9.95
C VAL A 34 10.34 17.25 10.13
N GLU A 35 10.92 17.02 11.31
CA GLU A 35 12.34 17.30 11.56
C GLU A 35 13.20 16.27 10.81
N ASP A 36 12.98 14.97 11.06
CA ASP A 36 13.65 13.89 10.35
C ASP A 36 12.62 12.92 9.71
N PRO A 37 12.68 12.73 8.38
CA PRO A 37 11.84 11.75 7.68
C PRO A 37 12.11 10.30 8.11
N GLU A 38 13.28 9.98 8.68
CA GLU A 38 13.50 8.65 9.28
C GLU A 38 12.72 8.44 10.55
N ILE A 39 12.53 9.48 11.38
CA ILE A 39 11.70 9.42 12.58
C ILE A 39 10.25 9.19 12.16
N LEU A 40 9.74 9.96 11.20
CA LEU A 40 8.40 9.75 10.63
C LEU A 40 8.21 8.31 10.13
N ARG A 41 9.21 7.77 9.42
CA ARG A 41 9.18 6.39 8.92
C ARG A 41 9.13 5.36 10.05
N LYS A 42 9.93 5.54 11.10
CA LYS A 42 9.95 4.66 12.28
C LYS A 42 8.61 4.71 13.02
N ASP A 43 8.06 5.89 13.22
CA ASP A 43 6.75 6.10 13.85
C ASP A 43 5.65 5.36 13.06
N ILE A 44 5.59 5.52 11.74
CA ILE A 44 4.61 4.83 10.88
C ILE A 44 4.74 3.31 11.03
N VAL A 45 5.97 2.78 11.01
CA VAL A 45 6.22 1.34 11.21
C VAL A 45 5.76 0.89 12.59
N GLN A 46 6.01 1.68 13.63
CA GLN A 46 5.60 1.37 15.00
C GLN A 46 4.08 1.37 15.16
N SER A 47 3.38 2.38 14.63
CA SER A 47 1.91 2.45 14.66
C SER A 47 1.29 1.29 13.87
N LEU A 48 1.84 0.93 12.70
CA LEU A 48 1.39 -0.25 11.94
C LEU A 48 1.59 -1.56 12.72
N ASN A 49 2.75 -1.74 13.37
CA ASN A 49 3.01 -2.91 14.20
C ASN A 49 2.08 -2.97 15.42
N ALA A 50 1.80 -1.83 16.07
CA ALA A 50 0.84 -1.73 17.17
C ALA A 50 -0.57 -2.16 16.72
N SER A 51 -0.97 -1.80 15.50
CA SER A 51 -2.21 -2.24 14.87
C SER A 51 -2.18 -3.68 14.34
N SER A 52 -1.16 -4.48 14.71
CA SER A 52 -0.95 -5.88 14.30
C SER A 52 -0.70 -6.09 12.80
N TYR A 53 -0.24 -5.06 12.08
CA TYR A 53 0.28 -5.23 10.72
C TYR A 53 1.72 -5.71 10.77
N ARG A 54 2.05 -6.68 9.91
CA ARG A 54 3.43 -7.11 9.68
C ARG A 54 3.99 -6.34 8.50
N VAL A 55 5.05 -5.56 8.73
CA VAL A 55 5.78 -4.88 7.65
C VAL A 55 6.55 -5.90 6.82
N ILE A 56 6.30 -5.89 5.51
CA ILE A 56 6.94 -6.79 4.53
C ILE A 56 7.99 -6.03 3.72
N LEU A 57 7.77 -4.73 3.53
CA LEU A 57 8.67 -3.84 2.82
C LEU A 57 8.86 -2.55 3.60
N ASN A 58 10.11 -2.12 3.73
CA ASN A 58 10.47 -0.82 4.27
C ASN A 58 11.73 -0.31 3.56
N GLU A 59 11.53 0.32 2.40
CA GLU A 59 12.61 0.87 1.58
C GLU A 59 12.66 2.39 1.70
N THR A 60 13.88 2.94 1.72
CA THR A 60 14.11 4.38 1.72
C THR A 60 15.21 4.70 0.71
N GLN A 61 14.90 5.57 -0.23
CA GLN A 61 15.82 6.10 -1.23
C GLN A 61 16.12 7.56 -0.86
N ARG A 62 17.40 7.84 -0.59
CA ARG A 62 17.95 9.19 -0.46
C ARG A 62 18.79 9.49 -1.69
N PHE A 63 18.51 10.60 -2.36
CA PHE A 63 19.29 10.99 -3.54
C PHE A 63 20.59 11.68 -3.10
N LYS A 64 21.68 11.40 -3.79
CA LYS A 64 23.00 11.97 -3.49
C LYS A 64 23.14 13.36 -4.11
N ASP A 65 24.02 14.17 -3.52
CA ASP A 65 24.21 15.59 -3.83
C ASP A 65 24.55 15.85 -5.32
N SER A 66 25.33 14.98 -5.95
CA SER A 66 25.75 15.14 -7.36
C SER A 66 24.61 15.00 -8.39
N ASP A 67 23.50 14.37 -8.02
CA ASP A 67 22.43 14.00 -8.96
C ASP A 67 21.44 15.14 -9.24
N LEU A 68 21.52 16.24 -8.49
CA LEU A 68 20.42 17.23 -8.37
C LEU A 68 20.85 18.69 -8.49
N GLU A 69 22.16 18.98 -8.58
CA GLU A 69 22.71 20.34 -8.72
C GLU A 69 22.14 21.11 -9.93
N GLY A 70 21.64 20.40 -10.95
CA GLY A 70 20.99 21.00 -12.10
C GLY A 70 19.57 21.54 -11.86
N ILE A 71 18.89 21.11 -10.78
CA ILE A 71 17.46 21.38 -10.56
C ILE A 71 17.21 22.12 -9.24
N PHE A 72 17.89 21.76 -8.15
CA PHE A 72 17.76 22.44 -6.86
C PHE A 72 19.03 23.27 -6.61
N VAL A 73 18.88 24.59 -6.57
CA VAL A 73 20.01 25.51 -6.43
C VAL A 73 20.70 25.29 -5.06
N GLY A 74 21.96 24.85 -5.09
CA GLY A 74 22.88 24.93 -3.96
C GLY A 74 23.03 23.69 -3.07
N GLY A 75 22.58 22.50 -3.48
CA GLY A 75 22.86 21.23 -2.76
C GLY A 75 22.26 21.13 -1.35
N ARG A 76 21.41 22.08 -0.96
CA ARG A 76 20.80 22.16 0.39
C ARG A 76 19.56 21.28 0.55
N LEU A 77 18.89 20.97 -0.56
CA LEU A 77 17.63 20.26 -0.63
C LEU A 77 17.86 18.83 -1.12
N LYS A 78 17.60 17.85 -0.25
CA LYS A 78 17.76 16.42 -0.50
C LYS A 78 16.38 15.78 -0.66
N PRO A 79 16.01 15.30 -1.85
CA PRO A 79 14.77 14.58 -2.03
C PRO A 79 14.85 13.21 -1.37
N ILE A 80 13.71 12.75 -0.89
CA ILE A 80 13.56 11.51 -0.14
C ILE A 80 12.30 10.82 -0.61
N LYS A 81 12.41 9.50 -0.82
CA LYS A 81 11.30 8.61 -1.12
C LYS A 81 11.36 7.44 -0.15
N SER A 82 10.27 7.13 0.52
CA SER A 82 10.15 5.93 1.36
C SER A 82 8.88 5.17 1.02
N LEU A 83 8.99 3.86 0.91
CA LEU A 83 7.90 2.94 0.58
C LEU A 83 7.77 1.90 1.68
N ILE A 84 6.58 1.81 2.28
CA ILE A 84 6.26 0.85 3.33
C ILE A 84 5.05 0.02 2.86
N LYS A 85 5.20 -1.31 2.85
CA LYS A 85 4.10 -2.25 2.62
C LYS A 85 3.92 -3.12 3.85
N SER A 86 2.69 -3.22 4.33
CA SER A 86 2.35 -4.00 5.52
C SER A 86 1.08 -4.83 5.33
N ILE A 87 1.01 -5.96 6.04
CA ILE A 87 -0.07 -6.94 5.89
C ILE A 87 -0.61 -7.38 7.25
N LYS A 88 -1.93 -7.41 7.40
CA LYS A 88 -2.64 -7.94 8.59
C LYS A 88 -3.59 -9.05 8.17
N LYS A 89 -3.64 -10.14 8.93
CA LYS A 89 -4.59 -11.24 8.72
C LYS A 89 -5.71 -11.15 9.75
N VAL A 90 -6.94 -10.99 9.30
CA VAL A 90 -8.12 -10.86 10.16
C VAL A 90 -9.06 -12.04 9.93
N SER A 91 -9.61 -12.59 11.01
CA SER A 91 -10.66 -13.59 10.95
C SER A 91 -12.03 -12.91 10.92
N VAL A 92 -12.76 -13.04 9.81
CA VAL A 92 -14.06 -12.37 9.61
C VAL A 92 -15.10 -13.37 9.13
N GLY A 93 -16.27 -13.36 9.77
CA GLY A 93 -17.39 -14.24 9.41
C GLY A 93 -17.03 -15.73 9.50
N THR A 94 -17.95 -16.58 9.02
CA THR A 94 -17.71 -18.02 8.86
C THR A 94 -17.16 -18.31 7.47
N ARG A 95 -16.27 -19.29 7.36
CA ARG A 95 -15.75 -19.79 6.07
C ARG A 95 -16.85 -20.43 5.22
N PHE A 96 -17.89 -20.98 5.85
CA PHE A 96 -18.94 -21.73 5.19
C PHE A 96 -20.33 -21.15 5.47
N PRO A 97 -20.64 -19.93 5.00
CA PRO A 97 -21.82 -19.16 5.39
C PRO A 97 -23.16 -19.83 5.05
N ILE A 98 -23.19 -20.73 4.06
CA ILE A 98 -24.37 -21.48 3.65
C ILE A 98 -24.46 -22.80 4.43
N LEU A 99 -23.34 -23.51 4.61
CA LEU A 99 -23.30 -24.85 5.19
C LEU A 99 -23.83 -24.89 6.62
N TRP A 100 -23.42 -23.95 7.48
CA TRP A 100 -23.92 -23.92 8.87
C TRP A 100 -25.43 -23.64 8.91
N LYS A 101 -25.95 -22.81 7.99
CA LYS A 101 -27.39 -22.51 7.90
C LYS A 101 -28.18 -23.73 7.47
N ILE A 102 -27.68 -24.48 6.49
CA ILE A 102 -28.31 -25.74 6.05
C ILE A 102 -28.31 -26.75 7.19
N LEU A 103 -27.20 -26.92 7.90
CA LEU A 103 -27.13 -27.81 9.07
C LEU A 103 -28.11 -27.38 10.17
N ALA A 104 -28.21 -26.07 10.47
CA ALA A 104 -29.19 -25.56 11.42
C ALA A 104 -30.63 -25.81 10.97
N LEU A 105 -30.92 -25.66 9.67
CA LEU A 105 -32.24 -25.91 9.09
C LEU A 105 -32.60 -27.40 9.16
N ILE A 106 -31.66 -28.30 8.84
CA ILE A 106 -31.85 -29.75 8.98
C ILE A 106 -32.11 -30.09 10.45
N GLY A 107 -31.31 -29.55 11.37
CA GLY A 107 -31.52 -29.71 12.82
C GLY A 107 -32.92 -29.27 13.26
N LEU A 108 -33.43 -28.16 12.72
CA LEU A 108 -34.76 -27.64 13.00
C LEU A 108 -35.87 -28.56 12.46
N LEU A 109 -35.75 -29.03 11.21
CA LEU A 109 -36.72 -29.97 10.62
C LEU A 109 -36.77 -31.29 11.40
N LEU A 110 -35.61 -31.81 11.82
CA LEU A 110 -35.50 -33.01 12.64
C LEU A 110 -36.08 -32.82 14.06
N LEU A 111 -36.11 -31.59 14.57
CA LEU A 111 -36.69 -31.27 15.88
C LEU A 111 -38.23 -31.27 15.85
N ILE A 112 -38.84 -30.92 14.71
CA ILE A 112 -40.29 -30.86 14.53
C ILE A 112 -40.89 -32.27 14.33
N PHE A 113 -40.15 -33.16 13.67
CA PHE A 113 -40.61 -34.50 13.31
C PHE A 113 -41.13 -35.39 14.48
N PRO A 114 -40.52 -35.39 15.68
CA PRO A 114 -40.99 -36.16 16.83
C PRO A 114 -42.38 -35.76 17.37
N PHE A 115 -42.90 -34.59 17.01
CA PHE A 115 -44.22 -34.11 17.45
C PHE A 115 -45.38 -34.72 16.64
N PHE A 116 -45.10 -35.42 15.54
CA PHE A 116 -46.15 -36.11 14.79
C PHE A 116 -46.66 -37.37 15.53
N PRO A 117 -47.98 -37.53 15.67
CA PRO A 117 -48.59 -38.53 16.55
C PRO A 117 -48.36 -39.99 16.10
N GLN A 118 -47.98 -40.21 14.84
CA GLN A 118 -47.79 -41.53 14.24
C GLN A 118 -46.40 -42.16 14.46
N SER A 119 -45.49 -41.49 15.18
CA SER A 119 -44.11 -41.97 15.36
C SER A 119 -43.92 -42.76 16.66
N GLY A 120 -43.27 -43.94 16.59
CA GLY A 120 -42.92 -44.74 17.77
C GLY A 120 -41.88 -44.06 18.67
N GLN A 121 -41.87 -44.37 19.98
CA GLN A 121 -40.96 -43.71 20.95
C GLN A 121 -39.47 -43.82 20.57
N TYR A 122 -39.04 -44.96 20.01
CA TYR A 122 -37.66 -45.15 19.55
C TYR A 122 -37.30 -44.15 18.42
N VAL A 123 -38.22 -43.95 17.47
CA VAL A 123 -38.07 -43.00 16.37
C VAL A 123 -38.02 -41.56 16.90
N LYS A 124 -38.83 -41.22 17.89
CA LYS A 124 -38.78 -39.89 18.51
C LYS A 124 -37.41 -39.60 19.14
N ARG A 125 -36.84 -40.58 19.87
CA ARG A 125 -35.51 -40.44 20.52
C ARG A 125 -34.38 -40.30 19.49
N THR A 126 -34.39 -41.09 18.42
CA THR A 126 -33.35 -41.01 17.38
C THR A 126 -33.36 -39.67 16.66
N PHE A 127 -34.53 -39.15 16.28
CA PHE A 127 -34.65 -37.84 15.63
C PHE A 127 -34.22 -36.68 16.55
N LEU A 128 -34.53 -36.73 17.84
CA LEU A 128 -34.04 -35.76 18.83
C LEU A 128 -32.51 -35.79 18.96
N THR A 129 -31.89 -36.98 19.02
CA THR A 129 -30.42 -37.09 19.05
C THR A 129 -29.78 -36.58 17.77
N LEU A 130 -30.38 -36.87 16.61
CA LEU A 130 -29.86 -36.43 15.31
C LEU A 130 -29.97 -34.92 15.14
N SER A 131 -31.05 -34.31 15.64
CA SER A 131 -31.23 -32.86 15.72
C SER A 131 -30.13 -32.21 16.57
N ALA A 132 -29.89 -32.73 17.78
CA ALA A 132 -28.84 -32.22 18.67
C ALA A 132 -27.43 -32.30 18.03
N VAL A 133 -27.11 -33.42 17.38
CA VAL A 133 -25.85 -33.59 16.63
C VAL A 133 -25.75 -32.61 15.47
N SER A 134 -26.85 -32.38 14.73
CA SER A 134 -26.89 -31.44 13.61
C SER A 134 -26.65 -29.99 14.06
N PHE A 135 -27.24 -29.57 15.19
CA PHE A 135 -26.98 -28.27 15.79
C PHE A 135 -25.53 -28.13 16.29
N ALA A 136 -24.98 -29.18 16.92
CA ALA A 136 -23.58 -29.18 17.35
C ALA A 136 -22.62 -29.04 16.15
N MET A 137 -22.88 -29.74 15.05
CA MET A 137 -22.10 -29.57 13.81
C MET A 137 -22.28 -28.18 13.19
N SER A 138 -23.50 -27.64 13.17
CA SER A 138 -23.76 -26.27 12.70
C SER A 138 -22.92 -25.25 13.47
N LEU A 139 -22.88 -25.38 14.80
CA LEU A 139 -22.09 -24.51 15.67
C LEU A 139 -20.58 -24.65 15.41
N MET A 140 -20.08 -25.90 15.27
CA MET A 140 -18.67 -26.13 14.89
C MET A 140 -18.32 -25.47 13.56
N VAL A 141 -19.15 -25.62 12.53
CA VAL A 141 -18.93 -25.02 11.20
C VAL A 141 -19.02 -23.50 11.26
N TYR A 142 -19.92 -22.94 12.07
CA TYR A 142 -20.02 -21.50 12.31
C TYR A 142 -18.76 -20.92 12.98
N MET A 143 -18.13 -21.68 13.88
CA MET A 143 -16.88 -21.28 14.54
C MET A 143 -15.68 -21.24 13.60
N ILE A 144 -15.70 -21.97 12.47
CA ILE A 144 -14.63 -21.92 11.47
C ILE A 144 -14.64 -20.55 10.79
N LYS A 145 -13.79 -19.64 11.27
CA LYS A 145 -13.69 -18.29 10.72
C LYS A 145 -12.93 -18.25 9.40
N LYS A 146 -13.35 -17.38 8.48
CA LYS A 146 -12.61 -17.10 7.24
C LYS A 146 -11.45 -16.17 7.56
N ARG A 147 -10.26 -16.45 7.04
CA ARG A 147 -9.09 -15.56 7.16
C ARG A 147 -9.00 -14.68 5.92
N ILE A 148 -8.95 -13.37 6.11
CA ILE A 148 -8.80 -12.37 5.05
C ILE A 148 -7.54 -11.56 5.33
N THR A 149 -6.88 -11.17 4.26
CA THR A 149 -5.66 -10.36 4.29
C THR A 149 -6.02 -8.92 4.02
N LEU A 150 -5.61 -8.02 4.90
CA LEU A 150 -5.63 -6.56 4.72
C LEU A 150 -4.22 -6.12 4.28
N GLU A 151 -4.13 -5.35 3.21
CA GLU A 151 -2.87 -4.78 2.73
C GLU A 151 -2.90 -3.26 2.90
N VAL A 152 -1.79 -2.70 3.41
CA VAL A 152 -1.62 -1.26 3.57
C VAL A 152 -0.30 -0.84 2.95
N TRP A 153 -0.36 0.24 2.19
CA TRP A 153 0.76 0.91 1.56
C TRP A 153 0.90 2.31 2.12
N VAL A 154 2.11 2.69 2.48
CA VAL A 154 2.46 4.07 2.85
C VAL A 154 3.61 4.53 1.98
N LYS A 155 3.40 5.62 1.24
CA LYS A 155 4.39 6.26 0.38
C LYS A 155 4.69 7.64 0.95
N ILE A 156 5.96 7.89 1.25
CA ILE A 156 6.46 9.18 1.75
C ILE A 156 7.35 9.76 0.64
N VAL A 157 7.03 10.96 0.17
CA VAL A 157 7.83 11.68 -0.83
C VAL A 157 8.03 13.11 -0.35
N GLY A 158 9.26 13.59 -0.26
CA GLY A 158 9.49 14.96 0.20
C GLY A 158 10.91 15.47 0.00
N ILE A 159 11.13 16.69 0.45
CA ILE A 159 12.40 17.40 0.36
C ILE A 159 12.89 17.67 1.78
N TYR A 160 14.10 17.20 2.10
CA TYR A 160 14.80 17.50 3.33
C TYR A 160 15.79 18.64 3.15
N ASN A 161 15.67 19.67 3.98
CA ASN A 161 16.59 20.79 4.05
C ASN A 161 17.65 20.52 5.12
N ILE A 162 18.90 20.36 4.69
CA ILE A 162 20.05 20.05 5.57
C ILE A 162 20.31 21.20 6.55
N LYS A 163 20.06 22.45 6.14
CA LYS A 163 20.40 23.64 6.96
C LYS A 163 19.41 23.86 8.10
N GLU A 164 18.13 23.59 7.83
CA GLU A 164 17.04 23.80 8.80
C GLU A 164 16.67 22.51 9.53
N GLU A 165 17.34 21.39 9.24
CA GLU A 165 17.02 20.05 9.75
C GLU A 165 15.51 19.76 9.72
N SER A 166 14.88 20.12 8.60
CA SER A 166 13.44 19.93 8.40
C SER A 166 13.14 19.41 7.00
N ALA A 167 12.13 18.55 6.89
CA ALA A 167 11.60 18.06 5.64
C ALA A 167 10.13 18.43 5.46
N ASP A 168 9.80 18.89 4.27
CA ASP A 168 8.43 18.95 3.79
C ASP A 168 8.15 17.64 3.03
N VAL A 169 7.23 16.83 3.54
CA VAL A 169 6.92 15.49 3.03
C VAL A 169 5.43 15.33 2.75
N LYS A 170 5.13 14.77 1.59
CA LYS A 170 3.82 14.24 1.23
C LYS A 170 3.75 12.78 1.64
N VAL A 171 2.75 12.46 2.47
CA VAL A 171 2.47 11.09 2.93
C VAL A 171 1.17 10.62 2.30
N VAL A 172 1.25 9.58 1.48
CA VAL A 172 0.12 8.91 0.86
C VAL A 172 -0.08 7.56 1.53
N ILE A 173 -1.26 7.34 2.09
CA ILE A 173 -1.65 6.10 2.77
C ILE A 173 -2.77 5.47 1.97
N ALA A 174 -2.60 4.20 1.58
CA ALA A 174 -3.60 3.45 0.83
C ALA A 174 -3.83 2.08 1.47
N GLY A 175 -5.06 1.60 1.42
CA GLY A 175 -5.44 0.29 1.93
C GLY A 175 -6.32 -0.48 0.95
N GLU A 176 -6.08 -1.78 0.86
CA GLU A 176 -6.90 -2.69 0.05
C GLU A 176 -7.28 -3.94 0.86
N THR A 177 -8.51 -4.38 0.65
CA THR A 177 -9.05 -5.61 1.19
C THR A 177 -10.04 -6.21 0.19
N LYS A 178 -10.38 -7.48 0.38
CA LYS A 178 -11.54 -8.06 -0.29
C LYS A 178 -12.79 -7.25 0.09
N LYS A 179 -13.72 -7.04 -0.85
CA LYS A 179 -14.94 -6.23 -0.72
C LYS A 179 -15.98 -6.81 0.27
N GLU A 180 -15.58 -7.11 1.51
CA GLU A 180 -16.49 -7.47 2.60
C GLU A 180 -16.66 -6.26 3.55
N PRO A 181 -17.91 -5.80 3.83
CA PRO A 181 -18.17 -4.58 4.62
C PRO A 181 -17.52 -4.54 6.01
N SER A 182 -17.39 -5.70 6.65
CA SER A 182 -16.75 -5.84 7.96
C SER A 182 -15.24 -5.64 7.87
N THR A 183 -14.58 -6.16 6.82
CA THR A 183 -13.13 -5.95 6.62
C THR A 183 -12.81 -4.53 6.19
N THR A 184 -13.66 -3.90 5.37
CA THR A 184 -13.48 -2.51 4.96
C THR A 184 -13.60 -1.59 6.16
N LYS A 185 -14.56 -1.82 7.07
CA LYS A 185 -14.69 -1.03 8.31
C LYS A 185 -13.44 -1.13 9.20
N ILE A 186 -12.90 -2.32 9.40
CA ILE A 186 -11.66 -2.51 10.18
C ILE A 186 -10.50 -1.75 9.52
N LEU A 187 -10.31 -1.93 8.21
CA LEU A 187 -9.26 -1.24 7.46
C LEU A 187 -9.41 0.29 7.52
N THR A 188 -10.62 0.82 7.34
CA THR A 188 -10.90 2.26 7.41
C THR A 188 -10.61 2.80 8.80
N ASN A 189 -10.99 2.09 9.87
CA ASN A 189 -10.72 2.51 11.23
C ASN A 189 -9.22 2.54 11.53
N ASP A 190 -8.49 1.45 11.23
CA ASP A 190 -7.04 1.34 11.46
C ASP A 190 -6.28 2.44 10.70
N LEU A 191 -6.67 2.72 9.45
CA LEU A 191 -6.04 3.77 8.64
C LEU A 191 -6.43 5.18 9.07
N SER A 192 -7.67 5.40 9.50
CA SER A 192 -8.12 6.70 10.03
C SER A 192 -7.38 7.04 11.31
N GLU A 193 -7.16 6.05 12.18
CA GLU A 193 -6.41 6.22 13.43
C GLU A 193 -4.94 6.60 13.13
N LEU A 194 -4.29 5.86 12.23
CA LEU A 194 -2.94 6.18 11.76
C LEU A 194 -2.87 7.60 11.15
N TYR A 195 -3.82 7.94 10.26
CA TYR A 195 -3.88 9.25 9.64
C TYR A 195 -4.06 10.38 10.65
N ASN A 196 -4.97 10.20 11.62
CA ASN A 196 -5.23 11.18 12.67
C ASN A 196 -4.05 11.33 13.62
N GLU A 197 -3.37 10.24 13.98
CA GLU A 197 -2.16 10.28 14.80
C GLU A 197 -1.06 11.09 14.10
N LEU A 198 -0.79 10.77 12.83
CA LEU A 198 0.22 11.48 12.03
C LEU A 198 -0.14 12.96 11.88
N THR A 199 -1.38 13.26 11.52
CA THR A 199 -1.82 14.64 11.35
C THR A 199 -1.72 15.39 12.68
N SER A 200 -2.26 14.86 13.77
CA SER A 200 -2.21 15.51 15.10
C SER A 200 -0.78 15.77 15.60
N ARG A 201 0.11 14.79 15.44
CA ARG A 201 1.50 14.88 15.92
C ARG A 201 2.32 15.87 15.11
N TYR A 202 2.17 15.87 13.78
CA TYR A 202 3.06 16.62 12.88
C TYR A 202 2.48 17.95 12.36
N THR A 203 1.14 18.16 12.35
CA THR A 203 0.57 19.49 12.04
C THR A 203 0.75 20.49 13.18
N LYS A 204 0.75 20.06 14.45
CA LYS A 204 1.05 20.94 15.60
C LYS A 204 2.51 21.39 15.63
N THR A 205 3.40 20.61 15.04
CA THR A 205 4.82 20.95 14.89
C THR A 205 5.04 21.92 13.73
N SER A 206 4.26 21.79 12.64
CA SER A 206 4.27 22.69 11.49
C SER A 206 3.97 24.16 11.83
N THR A 207 3.12 24.45 12.83
CA THR A 207 2.87 25.81 13.30
C THR A 207 4.03 26.41 14.11
N LYS A 208 4.93 25.59 14.67
CA LYS A 208 6.15 26.04 15.34
C LYS A 208 7.31 26.23 14.36
N ILE A 209 7.39 25.39 13.32
CA ILE A 209 8.43 25.45 12.29
C ILE A 209 7.93 26.37 11.16
N GLY A 210 8.09 27.68 11.37
CA GLY A 210 7.61 28.70 10.44
C GLY A 210 8.15 28.58 9.00
N ARG A 211 7.33 29.05 8.05
CA ARG A 211 7.55 29.20 6.59
C ARG A 211 7.65 27.91 5.77
N LYS A 212 6.65 27.65 4.91
CA LYS A 212 6.71 26.69 3.79
C LYS A 212 8.06 26.81 3.09
N ILE A 213 8.74 25.71 2.80
CA ILE A 213 9.96 25.74 1.98
C ILE A 213 9.54 26.25 0.59
N LYS A 214 9.84 27.51 0.28
CA LYS A 214 9.76 28.00 -1.09
C LYS A 214 10.86 27.29 -1.86
N ILE A 215 10.48 26.28 -2.64
CA ILE A 215 11.37 25.71 -3.64
C ILE A 215 11.64 26.84 -4.64
N GLU A 216 12.78 27.52 -4.51
CA GLU A 216 13.23 28.51 -5.49
C GLU A 216 13.67 27.75 -6.75
N VAL A 217 12.72 27.56 -7.66
CA VAL A 217 12.99 27.01 -8.99
C VAL A 217 13.41 28.16 -9.90
N LYS A 218 14.46 27.96 -10.70
CA LYS A 218 14.95 28.99 -11.65
C LYS A 218 13.83 29.42 -12.60
N PRO A 219 13.70 30.72 -12.95
CA PRO A 219 12.56 31.27 -13.70
C PRO A 219 12.69 31.05 -15.22
N SER A 220 12.79 29.80 -15.67
CA SER A 220 12.86 29.49 -17.11
C SER A 220 12.16 28.14 -17.36
N GLU A 221 10.99 28.23 -18.00
CA GLU A 221 10.00 27.15 -18.27
C GLU A 221 9.37 26.53 -17.01
N ASP A 222 8.11 26.09 -17.10
CA ASP A 222 7.46 25.35 -16.02
C ASP A 222 8.30 24.09 -15.74
N PRO A 223 8.95 23.99 -14.57
CA PRO A 223 9.88 22.90 -14.27
C PRO A 223 9.18 21.54 -14.34
N ALA A 224 7.88 21.48 -14.11
CA ALA A 224 7.07 20.28 -14.28
C ALA A 224 7.04 19.80 -15.74
N GLU A 225 6.91 20.73 -16.70
CA GLU A 225 6.86 20.43 -18.13
C GLU A 225 8.23 19.98 -18.66
N LYS A 226 9.32 20.59 -18.17
CA LYS A 226 10.70 20.20 -18.52
C LYS A 226 11.02 18.78 -18.04
N LEU A 227 10.60 18.42 -16.82
CA LEU A 227 10.80 17.07 -16.29
C LEU A 227 9.94 16.04 -17.03
N LEU A 228 8.70 16.38 -17.41
CA LEU A 228 7.87 15.52 -18.26
C LEU A 228 8.50 15.28 -19.63
N LYS A 229 9.08 16.32 -20.26
CA LYS A 229 9.84 16.19 -21.51
C LYS A 229 11.06 15.28 -21.33
N GLN A 230 11.79 15.41 -20.22
CA GLN A 230 12.91 14.52 -19.92
C GLN A 230 12.49 13.06 -19.71
N ILE A 231 11.39 12.80 -18.98
CA ILE A 231 10.82 11.44 -18.83
C ILE A 231 10.45 10.88 -20.20
N SER A 232 9.76 11.66 -21.03
CA SER A 232 9.36 11.24 -22.38
C SER A 232 10.57 10.94 -23.28
N ASN A 233 11.65 11.71 -23.17
CA ASN A 233 12.87 11.47 -23.93
C ASN A 233 13.58 10.19 -23.48
N ILE A 234 13.65 9.92 -22.16
CA ILE A 234 14.20 8.66 -21.64
C ILE A 234 13.34 7.47 -22.09
N ASP A 235 12.01 7.60 -22.08
CA ASP A 235 11.11 6.54 -22.59
C ASP A 235 11.38 6.25 -24.07
N LYS A 236 11.63 7.29 -24.88
CA LYS A 236 12.02 7.13 -26.31
C LYS A 236 13.40 6.48 -26.45
N GLU A 237 14.36 6.82 -25.59
CA GLU A 237 15.69 6.20 -25.59
C GLU A 237 15.63 4.73 -25.20
N LEU A 238 14.82 4.35 -24.22
CA LEU A 238 14.57 2.96 -23.84
C LEU A 238 13.98 2.16 -25.01
N ILE A 239 12.97 2.72 -25.71
CA ILE A 239 12.38 2.09 -26.90
C ILE A 239 13.43 1.94 -28.01
N LYS A 240 14.31 2.94 -28.20
CA LYS A 240 15.39 2.87 -29.19
C LYS A 240 16.43 1.81 -28.81
N LEU A 241 16.77 1.69 -27.52
CA LEU A 241 17.68 0.69 -26.99
C LEU A 241 17.13 -0.74 -27.22
N GLU A 242 15.84 -0.95 -26.98
CA GLU A 242 15.15 -2.22 -27.26
C GLU A 242 15.20 -2.57 -28.75
N ARG A 243 14.99 -1.58 -29.65
CA ARG A 243 15.12 -1.78 -31.10
C ARG A 243 16.57 -2.09 -31.52
N GLN A 244 17.56 -1.50 -30.86
CA GLN A 244 18.97 -1.77 -31.13
C GLN A 244 19.38 -3.18 -30.67
N LEU A 245 18.84 -3.66 -29.55
CA LEU A 245 19.02 -5.04 -29.11
C LEU A 245 18.35 -6.02 -30.08
N ALA A 246 17.10 -5.75 -30.46
CA ALA A 246 16.33 -6.60 -31.39
C ALA A 246 16.97 -6.68 -32.80
N SER A 247 17.69 -5.63 -33.21
CA SER A 247 18.45 -5.61 -34.47
C SER A 247 19.89 -6.11 -34.34
N GLY A 248 20.30 -6.60 -33.15
CA GLY A 248 21.63 -7.16 -32.91
C GLY A 248 22.77 -6.14 -32.92
N LYS A 249 22.47 -4.84 -32.90
CA LYS A 249 23.47 -3.75 -32.98
C LYS A 249 24.23 -3.54 -31.66
N ILE A 250 23.72 -4.07 -30.56
CA ILE A 250 24.31 -3.97 -29.22
C ILE A 250 24.28 -5.34 -28.54
N THR A 251 25.28 -5.60 -27.69
CA THR A 251 25.31 -6.83 -26.90
C THR A 251 24.32 -6.76 -25.74
N GLU A 252 23.86 -7.92 -25.27
CA GLU A 252 22.92 -8.01 -24.14
C GLU A 252 23.50 -7.42 -22.84
N GLN A 253 24.82 -7.53 -22.63
CA GLN A 253 25.49 -6.92 -21.48
C GLN A 253 25.47 -5.39 -21.53
N THR A 254 25.78 -4.81 -22.70
CA THR A 254 25.75 -3.35 -22.91
C THR A 254 24.31 -2.81 -22.81
N TYR A 255 23.33 -3.56 -23.35
CA TYR A 255 21.91 -3.24 -23.21
C TYR A 255 21.48 -3.18 -21.74
N ASN A 256 21.82 -4.20 -20.95
CA ASN A 256 21.41 -4.25 -19.54
C ASN A 256 22.04 -3.13 -18.70
N GLN A 257 23.30 -2.75 -18.99
CA GLN A 257 23.95 -1.63 -18.32
C GLN A 257 23.29 -0.28 -18.66
N ILE A 258 23.08 0.01 -19.94
CA ILE A 258 22.48 1.27 -20.39
C ILE A 258 21.03 1.37 -19.93
N LYS A 259 20.27 0.28 -20.02
CA LYS A 259 18.90 0.20 -19.54
C LYS A 259 18.81 0.56 -18.05
N LYS A 260 19.68 -0.03 -17.23
CA LYS A 260 19.72 0.23 -15.79
C LYS A 260 20.05 1.69 -15.46
N ASP A 261 20.95 2.33 -16.22
CA ASP A 261 21.26 3.76 -16.05
C ASP A 261 20.07 4.66 -16.45
N LEU A 262 19.44 4.37 -17.58
CA LEU A 262 18.27 5.12 -18.07
C LEU A 262 17.07 4.99 -17.11
N GLU A 263 16.79 3.79 -16.60
CA GLU A 263 15.73 3.56 -15.62
C GLU A 263 16.01 4.31 -14.31
N SER A 264 17.25 4.26 -13.81
CA SER A 264 17.66 5.03 -12.63
C SER A 264 17.47 6.54 -12.83
N ARG A 265 17.83 7.08 -13.99
CA ARG A 265 17.60 8.51 -14.32
C ARG A 265 16.11 8.85 -14.41
N ARG A 266 15.30 7.97 -14.99
CA ARG A 266 13.84 8.16 -15.09
C ARG A 266 13.19 8.21 -13.71
N ASP A 267 13.58 7.32 -12.81
CA ASP A 267 13.04 7.25 -11.45
C ASP A 267 13.44 8.48 -10.62
N LYS A 268 14.66 8.98 -10.81
CA LYS A 268 15.12 10.26 -10.27
C LYS A 268 14.21 11.40 -10.72
N ILE A 269 14.02 11.57 -12.03
CA ILE A 269 13.21 12.66 -12.60
C ILE A 269 11.73 12.54 -12.18
N LYS A 270 11.17 11.33 -12.14
CA LYS A 270 9.81 11.08 -11.68
C LYS A 270 9.63 11.48 -10.22
N THR A 271 10.61 11.18 -9.37
CA THR A 271 10.59 11.60 -7.96
C THR A 271 10.63 13.13 -7.85
N ILE A 272 11.47 13.81 -8.63
CA ILE A 272 11.54 15.28 -8.68
C ILE A 272 10.21 15.89 -9.18
N TYR A 273 9.59 15.29 -10.19
CA TYR A 273 8.30 15.73 -10.69
C TYR A 273 7.18 15.55 -9.64
N GLU A 274 7.20 14.45 -8.90
CA GLU A 274 6.28 14.25 -7.78
C GLU A 274 6.51 15.30 -6.67
N LEU A 275 7.76 15.72 -6.45
CA LEU A 275 8.12 16.74 -5.45
C LEU A 275 7.70 18.16 -5.82
N LEU A 276 7.70 18.51 -7.12
CA LEU A 276 7.24 19.82 -7.59
C LEU A 276 5.70 19.96 -7.58
N ASN A 277 4.97 18.85 -7.51
CA ASN A 277 3.51 18.82 -7.41
C ASN A 277 3.00 18.62 -5.96
N ILE A 278 3.85 18.88 -4.96
CA ILE A 278 3.49 18.97 -3.52
C ILE A 278 3.04 20.38 -3.20
#